data_AF-A0AAV3XCE2-F1
#
_entry.id   AF-A0AAV3XCE2-F1
#
_cell.length_a   1.000
_cell.length_b   1.000
_cell.length_c   1.000
_cell.angle_alpha   90.00
_cell.angle_beta   90.00
_cell.angle_gamma   90.00
#
_symmetry.space_group_name_H-M   'P 1'
#
loop_
_entity.id
_entity.type
_entity.pdbx_description
1 polymer ?
#
loop_
_entity_poly.entity_id
_entity_poly.type
_entity_poly.pdbx_seq_one_letter_code
_entity_poly.pdbx_strand_id
1 'polypeptide(L)'
;MNPIIRGCSNYYSTKVSKETYSHCDNILDLQLRRWGKRRHPNKSLKWVHSKYWNSIGNRNWVFSTRKGQNAFKLQNHSDTKIVRSTKVKGEKSPYDGDLTYWSSRMGSHPEMPIDKAQLLKKQKGRCAYCGLTFRDGELLEIDHITPKFLGGNNSKSNKQLLHRHCHDTKTSLDKVSMREKHRVTEDPCEVESLTHGFEDESRW
;
A
#
# COMPACT_ATOMS: atom_id res chain seq x y z
N MET A 1 12.21 0.27 23.17
CA MET A 1 12.64 -1.13 22.94
C MET A 1 11.71 -1.89 21.99
N ASN A 2 10.39 -1.94 22.25
CA ASN A 2 9.44 -2.65 21.36
C ASN A 2 9.51 -2.30 19.86
N PRO A 3 9.67 -1.02 19.45
CA PRO A 3 9.79 -0.71 18.01
C PRO A 3 10.99 -1.37 17.33
N ILE A 4 12.12 -1.50 18.04
CA ILE A 4 13.36 -2.13 17.53
C ILE A 4 13.13 -3.63 17.36
N ILE A 5 12.62 -4.30 18.39
CA ILE A 5 12.28 -5.74 18.36
C ILE A 5 11.33 -6.03 17.20
N ARG A 6 10.28 -5.21 17.05
CA ARG A 6 9.31 -5.34 15.97
C ARG A 6 9.97 -5.15 14.60
N GLY A 7 10.80 -4.12 14.43
CA GLY A 7 11.52 -3.87 13.19
C GLY A 7 12.43 -5.03 12.79
N CYS A 8 13.34 -5.44 13.67
CA CYS A 8 14.28 -6.54 13.42
C CYS A 8 13.54 -7.86 13.14
N SER A 9 12.54 -8.20 13.95
CA SER A 9 11.80 -9.47 13.78
C SER A 9 10.95 -9.47 12.51
N ASN A 10 10.40 -8.34 12.10
CA ASN A 10 9.67 -8.25 10.83
C ASN A 10 10.60 -8.38 9.62
N TYR A 11 11.78 -7.78 9.67
CA TYR A 11 12.78 -7.88 8.60
C TYR A 11 13.20 -9.33 8.34
N TYR A 12 13.50 -10.10 9.39
CA TYR A 12 13.91 -11.51 9.28
C TYR A 12 12.73 -12.49 9.23
N SER A 13 11.48 -12.03 9.24
CA SER A 13 10.29 -12.90 9.26
C SER A 13 10.17 -13.82 8.05
N THR A 14 10.82 -13.50 6.94
CA THR A 14 10.83 -14.31 5.71
C THR A 14 11.81 -15.49 5.75
N LYS A 15 12.72 -15.50 6.74
CA LYS A 15 13.78 -16.51 6.90
C LYS A 15 13.40 -17.52 7.99
N VAL A 16 14.15 -18.60 8.11
CA VAL A 16 13.95 -19.61 9.16
C VAL A 16 14.64 -19.15 10.45
N SER A 17 14.07 -18.14 11.11
CA SER A 17 14.73 -17.41 12.21
C SER A 17 14.19 -17.70 13.61
N LYS A 18 13.35 -18.74 13.79
CA LYS A 18 12.73 -19.03 15.10
C LYS A 18 13.73 -19.35 16.20
N GLU A 19 14.74 -20.17 15.91
CA GLU A 19 15.78 -20.50 16.87
C GLU A 19 16.59 -19.28 17.28
N THR A 20 17.01 -18.47 16.29
CA THR A 20 17.68 -17.19 16.52
C THR A 20 16.84 -16.23 17.34
N TYR A 21 15.53 -16.16 17.10
CA TYR A 21 14.63 -15.33 17.89
C TYR A 21 14.55 -15.76 19.35
N SER A 22 14.45 -17.06 19.61
CA SER A 22 14.50 -17.59 20.98
C SER A 22 15.83 -17.26 21.67
N HIS A 23 16.94 -17.35 20.93
CA HIS A 23 18.26 -16.96 21.44
C HIS A 23 18.34 -15.46 21.78
N CYS A 24 17.84 -14.59 20.90
CA CYS A 24 17.75 -13.15 21.15
C CYS A 24 16.88 -12.82 22.38
N ASP A 25 15.75 -13.49 22.53
CA ASP A 25 14.86 -13.31 23.69
C ASP A 25 15.55 -13.72 25.00
N ASN A 26 16.32 -14.81 24.99
CA ASN A 26 17.12 -15.25 26.15
C ASN A 26 18.19 -14.22 26.52
N ILE A 27 18.94 -13.69 25.54
CA ILE A 27 19.95 -12.66 25.78
C ILE A 27 19.29 -11.41 26.36
N LEU A 28 18.17 -10.99 25.79
CA LEU A 28 17.43 -9.80 26.23
C LEU A 28 16.94 -9.95 27.68
N ASP A 29 16.42 -11.12 28.04
CA ASP A 29 16.00 -11.43 29.41
C ASP A 29 17.18 -11.37 30.39
N LEU A 30 18.34 -11.94 30.03
CA LEU A 30 19.56 -11.85 30.85
C LEU A 30 20.03 -10.40 31.04
N GLN A 31 20.01 -9.60 29.97
CA GLN A 31 20.35 -8.18 30.03
C GLN A 31 19.39 -7.40 30.94
N LEU A 32 18.09 -7.68 30.85
CA LEU A 32 17.07 -7.07 31.70
C LEU A 32 17.23 -7.47 33.17
N ARG A 33 17.57 -8.73 33.47
CA ARG A 33 17.86 -9.19 34.84
C ARG A 33 19.05 -8.45 35.44
N ARG A 34 20.14 -8.33 34.67
CA ARG A 34 21.34 -7.56 35.07
C ARG A 34 21.00 -6.09 35.30
N TRP A 35 20.23 -5.48 34.40
CA TRP A 35 19.72 -4.11 34.56
C TRP A 35 18.89 -3.95 35.84
N GLY A 36 17.96 -4.88 36.10
CA GLY A 36 17.09 -4.84 37.27
C GLY A 36 17.88 -4.95 38.58
N LYS A 37 18.89 -5.82 38.64
CA LYS A 37 19.78 -5.95 39.81
C LYS A 37 20.64 -4.71 40.01
N ARG A 38 21.17 -4.13 38.93
CA ARG A 38 21.94 -2.87 38.99
C ARG A 38 21.09 -1.69 39.45
N ARG A 39 19.82 -1.63 39.01
CA ARG A 39 18.87 -0.59 39.39
C ARG A 39 18.47 -0.67 40.88
N HIS A 40 18.50 -1.86 41.47
CA HIS A 40 18.10 -2.11 42.85
C HIS A 40 19.20 -2.88 43.60
N PRO A 41 20.34 -2.23 43.91
CA PRO A 41 21.51 -2.91 44.49
C PRO A 41 21.17 -3.62 45.81
N ASN A 42 20.40 -2.96 46.67
CA ASN A 42 20.00 -3.41 48.00
C ASN A 42 18.82 -4.40 48.01
N LYS A 43 18.31 -4.82 46.84
CA LYS A 43 17.20 -5.77 46.75
C LYS A 43 17.68 -7.10 46.19
N SER A 44 17.05 -8.19 46.64
CA SER A 44 17.35 -9.53 46.14
C SER A 44 16.87 -9.69 44.69
N LEU A 45 17.44 -10.64 43.95
CA LEU A 45 16.98 -10.98 42.61
C LEU A 45 15.52 -11.43 42.60
N LYS A 46 15.08 -12.15 43.65
CA LYS A 46 13.68 -12.56 43.84
C LYS A 46 12.74 -11.35 43.90
N TRP A 47 13.14 -10.29 44.59
CA TRP A 47 12.35 -9.06 44.65
C TRP A 47 12.30 -8.34 43.30
N VAL A 48 13.44 -8.23 42.62
CA VAL A 48 13.52 -7.63 41.27
C VAL A 48 12.61 -8.39 40.30
N HIS A 49 12.63 -9.73 40.39
CA HIS A 49 11.79 -10.60 39.60
C HIS A 49 10.29 -10.33 39.86
N SER A 50 9.87 -10.37 41.12
CA SER A 50 8.48 -10.11 41.52
C SER A 50 7.98 -8.70 41.16
N LYS A 51 8.89 -7.74 40.93
CA LYS A 51 8.55 -6.37 40.57
C LYS A 51 8.31 -6.18 39.08
N TYR A 52 9.17 -6.77 38.24
CA TYR A 52 9.18 -6.48 36.80
C TYR A 52 8.72 -7.65 35.91
N TRP A 53 8.78 -8.88 36.38
CA TRP A 53 8.32 -10.05 35.63
C TRP A 53 6.98 -10.50 36.18
N ASN A 54 5.94 -10.25 35.40
CA ASN A 54 4.56 -10.53 35.77
C ASN A 54 4.01 -11.68 34.93
N SER A 55 2.94 -12.30 35.42
CA SER A 55 2.11 -13.21 34.63
C SER A 55 1.04 -12.40 33.91
N ILE A 56 1.01 -12.45 32.59
CA ILE A 56 0.08 -11.71 31.73
C ILE A 56 -0.60 -12.70 30.78
N GLY A 57 -1.91 -12.90 30.96
CA GLY A 57 -2.64 -13.96 30.27
C GLY A 57 -2.06 -15.33 30.61
N ASN A 58 -1.80 -16.16 29.60
CA ASN A 58 -1.24 -17.50 29.78
C ASN A 58 0.30 -17.52 29.88
N ARG A 59 0.96 -16.35 29.78
CA ARG A 59 2.42 -16.26 29.82
C ARG A 59 2.90 -15.79 31.18
N ASN A 60 3.81 -16.55 31.75
CA ASN A 60 4.55 -16.20 32.94
C ASN A 60 5.88 -15.54 32.57
N TRP A 61 6.52 -14.87 33.53
CA TRP A 61 7.85 -14.27 33.37
C TRP A 61 7.89 -13.22 32.24
N VAL A 62 6.83 -12.41 32.12
CA VAL A 62 6.77 -11.32 31.12
C VAL A 62 7.28 -10.02 31.73
N PHE A 63 8.32 -9.45 31.14
CA PHE A 63 8.82 -8.14 31.56
C PHE A 63 7.79 -7.04 31.29
N SER A 64 7.35 -6.34 32.34
CA SER A 64 6.46 -5.20 32.25
C SER A 64 6.74 -4.17 33.37
N THR A 65 6.44 -2.90 33.09
CA THR A 65 6.70 -1.79 34.02
C THR A 65 5.54 -1.49 34.98
N ARG A 66 4.34 -2.01 34.70
CA ARG A 66 3.13 -1.85 35.52
C ARG A 66 2.44 -3.21 35.72
N LYS A 67 1.67 -3.34 36.80
CA LYS A 67 0.78 -4.48 37.08
C LYS A 67 -0.63 -4.19 36.54
N GLY A 68 -1.30 -5.19 35.98
CA GLY A 68 -2.68 -5.08 35.47
C GLY A 68 -2.81 -5.12 33.94
N GLN A 69 -4.04 -4.95 33.44
CA GLN A 69 -4.37 -5.14 32.01
C GLN A 69 -3.73 -4.09 31.07
N ASN A 70 -3.43 -2.88 31.55
CA ASN A 70 -2.77 -1.81 30.79
C ASN A 70 -1.24 -1.78 30.96
N ALA A 71 -0.62 -2.92 31.25
CA ALA A 71 0.82 -3.01 31.42
C ALA A 71 1.54 -2.88 30.06
N PHE A 72 2.51 -1.96 29.98
CA PHE A 72 3.47 -1.95 28.88
C PHE A 72 4.38 -3.17 29.00
N LYS A 73 4.05 -4.22 28.24
CA LYS A 73 4.83 -5.46 28.16
C LYS A 73 5.87 -5.39 27.03
N LEU A 74 7.00 -6.03 27.28
CA LEU A 74 8.01 -6.26 26.25
C LEU A 74 7.47 -7.28 25.22
N GLN A 75 7.74 -7.04 23.95
CA GLN A 75 7.46 -8.04 22.91
C GLN A 75 8.64 -9.01 22.78
N ASN A 76 8.34 -10.27 22.51
CA ASN A 76 9.36 -11.28 22.21
C ASN A 76 9.60 -11.35 20.69
N HIS A 77 10.83 -11.58 20.27
CA HIS A 77 11.17 -11.85 18.87
C HIS A 77 10.48 -13.15 18.42
N SER A 78 10.45 -14.16 19.30
CA SER A 78 9.85 -15.46 19.03
C SER A 78 8.34 -15.40 18.76
N ASP A 79 7.66 -14.30 19.09
CA ASP A 79 6.25 -14.09 18.77
C ASP A 79 6.01 -13.79 17.29
N THR A 80 7.02 -13.28 16.59
CA THR A 80 6.88 -12.92 15.17
C THR A 80 6.69 -14.18 14.34
N LYS A 81 5.59 -14.24 13.59
CA LYS A 81 5.29 -15.35 12.69
C LYS A 81 6.31 -15.36 11.55
N ILE A 82 6.78 -16.56 11.21
CA ILE A 82 7.60 -16.75 10.01
C ILE A 82 6.68 -16.79 8.81
N VAL A 83 6.92 -15.92 7.84
CA VAL A 83 6.16 -15.80 6.60
C VAL A 83 6.93 -16.50 5.49
N ARG A 84 6.37 -17.57 4.93
CA ARG A 84 6.99 -18.32 3.83
C ARG A 84 6.40 -17.88 2.51
N SER A 85 7.24 -17.65 1.50
CA SER A 85 6.79 -17.42 0.14
C SER A 85 6.22 -18.71 -0.46
N THR A 86 5.08 -18.60 -1.14
CA THR A 86 4.46 -19.74 -1.83
C THR A 86 5.23 -20.07 -3.10
N LYS A 87 5.80 -21.28 -3.20
CA LYS A 87 6.50 -21.75 -4.41
C LYS A 87 5.55 -21.83 -5.60
N VAL A 88 6.06 -21.65 -6.82
CA VAL A 88 5.29 -21.92 -8.06
C VAL A 88 4.87 -23.40 -8.03
N LYS A 89 3.64 -23.70 -8.48
CA LYS A 89 3.19 -25.10 -8.60
C LYS A 89 4.03 -25.77 -9.69
N GLY A 90 4.49 -27.00 -9.48
CA GLY A 90 5.50 -27.64 -10.34
C GLY A 90 5.13 -27.70 -11.84
N GLU A 91 3.86 -27.94 -12.15
CA GLU A 91 3.35 -28.03 -13.54
C GLU A 91 3.02 -26.67 -14.17
N LYS A 92 3.20 -25.55 -13.43
CA LYS A 92 2.83 -24.22 -13.92
C LYS A 92 3.98 -23.53 -14.62
N SER A 93 3.71 -23.02 -15.81
CA SER A 93 4.63 -22.22 -16.62
C SER A 93 3.97 -20.88 -16.97
N PRO A 94 4.67 -19.74 -17.01
CA PRO A 94 4.08 -18.46 -17.45
C PRO A 94 3.40 -18.53 -18.83
N TYR A 95 3.74 -19.54 -19.64
CA TYR A 95 3.23 -19.78 -20.98
C TYR A 95 2.20 -20.91 -21.06
N ASP A 96 1.75 -21.47 -19.94
CA ASP A 96 0.76 -22.56 -19.89
C ASP A 96 -0.69 -22.12 -20.16
N GLY A 97 -0.91 -20.80 -20.33
CA GLY A 97 -2.24 -20.22 -20.57
C GLY A 97 -3.11 -20.07 -19.31
N ASP A 98 -2.64 -20.46 -18.12
CA ASP A 98 -3.36 -20.29 -16.86
C ASP A 98 -3.23 -18.86 -16.31
N LEU A 99 -3.83 -17.92 -17.02
CA LEU A 99 -3.85 -16.50 -16.66
C LEU A 99 -4.48 -16.27 -15.28
N THR A 100 -5.38 -17.14 -14.82
CA THR A 100 -6.01 -17.02 -13.50
C THR A 100 -5.02 -17.31 -12.37
N TYR A 101 -4.21 -18.35 -12.50
CA TYR A 101 -3.13 -18.65 -11.55
C TYR A 101 -2.11 -17.50 -11.50
N TRP A 102 -1.62 -17.06 -12.67
CA TRP A 102 -0.57 -16.04 -12.75
C TRP A 102 -1.06 -14.66 -12.28
N SER A 103 -2.29 -14.26 -12.61
CA SER A 103 -2.88 -13.00 -12.11
C SER A 103 -3.08 -13.00 -10.58
N SER A 104 -3.55 -14.12 -10.01
CA SER A 104 -3.71 -14.25 -8.56
C SER A 104 -2.37 -14.20 -7.82
N ARG A 105 -1.34 -14.82 -8.41
CA ARG A 105 0.04 -14.83 -7.91
C ARG A 105 0.66 -13.44 -7.94
N MET A 106 0.51 -12.72 -9.04
CA MET A 106 0.98 -11.34 -9.22
C MET A 106 0.40 -10.41 -8.14
N GLY A 107 -0.92 -10.49 -7.87
CA GLY A 107 -1.55 -9.69 -6.83
C GLY A 107 -1.13 -10.03 -5.40
N SER A 108 -0.60 -11.24 -5.19
CA SER A 108 -0.10 -11.71 -3.88
C SER A 108 1.42 -11.59 -3.74
N HIS A 109 2.11 -11.06 -4.76
CA HIS A 109 3.56 -10.97 -4.77
C HIS A 109 4.05 -9.94 -3.74
N PRO A 110 5.11 -10.23 -2.94
CA PRO A 110 5.58 -9.30 -1.90
C PRO A 110 6.03 -7.94 -2.43
N GLU A 111 6.55 -7.89 -3.65
CA GLU A 111 6.98 -6.64 -4.29
C GLU A 111 5.84 -5.87 -4.95
N MET A 112 4.63 -6.43 -5.01
CA MET A 112 3.47 -5.73 -5.54
C MET A 112 3.00 -4.67 -4.55
N PRO A 113 2.96 -3.37 -4.93
CA PRO A 113 2.41 -2.34 -4.07
C PRO A 113 0.94 -2.64 -3.73
N ILE A 114 0.56 -2.40 -2.47
CA ILE A 114 -0.77 -2.69 -1.94
C ILE A 114 -1.87 -2.05 -2.79
N ASP A 115 -1.68 -0.79 -3.22
CA ASP A 115 -2.64 -0.07 -4.06
C ASP A 115 -2.85 -0.77 -5.41
N LYS A 116 -1.77 -1.26 -6.05
CA LYS A 116 -1.85 -2.01 -7.31
C LYS A 116 -2.53 -3.36 -7.10
N ALA A 117 -2.18 -4.08 -6.03
CA ALA A 117 -2.82 -5.36 -5.69
C ALA A 117 -4.33 -5.21 -5.46
N GLN A 118 -4.76 -4.15 -4.77
CA GLN A 118 -6.18 -3.84 -4.55
C GLN A 118 -6.92 -3.55 -5.85
N LEU A 119 -6.33 -2.74 -6.74
CA LEU A 119 -6.92 -2.43 -8.04
C LEU A 119 -6.94 -3.65 -8.96
N LEU A 120 -5.89 -4.46 -8.97
CA LEU A 120 -5.81 -5.71 -9.72
C LEU A 120 -6.96 -6.66 -9.33
N LYS A 121 -7.20 -6.81 -8.02
CA LYS A 121 -8.32 -7.58 -7.49
C LYS A 121 -9.68 -6.97 -7.89
N LYS A 122 -9.84 -5.65 -7.74
CA LYS A 122 -11.08 -4.93 -8.11
C LYS A 122 -11.43 -5.09 -9.59
N GLN A 123 -10.42 -5.05 -10.46
CA GLN A 123 -10.57 -5.17 -11.91
C GLN A 123 -10.54 -6.61 -12.44
N LYS A 124 -10.49 -7.60 -11.54
CA LYS A 124 -10.41 -9.04 -11.88
C LYS A 124 -9.23 -9.34 -12.82
N GLY A 125 -8.08 -8.69 -12.58
CA GLY A 125 -6.87 -8.90 -13.37
C GLY A 125 -6.88 -8.28 -14.77
N ARG A 126 -7.86 -7.43 -15.09
CA ARG A 126 -8.00 -6.82 -16.44
C ARG A 126 -7.63 -5.34 -16.44
N CYS A 127 -7.01 -4.89 -17.52
CA CYS A 127 -6.77 -3.48 -17.79
C CYS A 127 -8.10 -2.76 -18.01
N ALA A 128 -8.30 -1.62 -17.34
CA ALA A 128 -9.54 -0.86 -17.47
C ALA A 128 -9.71 -0.14 -18.83
N TYR A 129 -8.61 0.01 -19.59
CA TYR A 129 -8.61 0.66 -20.90
C TYR A 129 -8.82 -0.34 -22.05
N CYS A 130 -7.94 -1.33 -22.20
CA CYS A 130 -8.03 -2.30 -23.31
C CYS A 130 -8.83 -3.57 -22.97
N GLY A 131 -9.22 -3.79 -21.71
CA GLY A 131 -9.97 -4.97 -21.27
C GLY A 131 -9.18 -6.28 -21.20
N LEU A 132 -7.94 -6.31 -21.69
CA LEU A 132 -7.08 -7.50 -21.66
C LEU A 132 -6.55 -7.79 -20.24
N THR A 133 -6.29 -9.07 -19.98
CA THR A 133 -5.73 -9.55 -18.70
C THR A 133 -4.25 -9.22 -18.62
N PHE A 134 -3.81 -8.75 -17.46
CA PHE A 134 -2.40 -8.51 -17.17
C PHE A 134 -1.60 -9.81 -17.12
N ARG A 135 -0.41 -9.81 -17.73
CA ARG A 135 0.54 -10.93 -17.74
C ARG A 135 1.73 -10.65 -16.84
N ASP A 136 2.37 -11.73 -16.42
CA ASP A 136 3.61 -11.64 -15.64
C ASP A 136 4.69 -10.90 -16.44
N GLY A 137 5.42 -9.99 -15.79
CA GLY A 137 6.42 -9.13 -16.42
C GLY A 137 5.89 -7.84 -17.07
N GLU A 138 4.58 -7.66 -17.21
CA GLU A 138 4.02 -6.41 -17.74
C GLU A 138 4.09 -5.25 -16.73
N LEU A 139 4.32 -4.05 -17.23
CA LEU A 139 4.36 -2.83 -16.40
C LEU A 139 2.95 -2.30 -16.16
N LEU A 140 2.56 -2.31 -14.88
CA LEU A 140 1.26 -1.86 -14.38
C LEU A 140 1.35 -0.43 -13.85
N GLU A 141 0.48 0.45 -14.31
CA GLU A 141 0.42 1.85 -13.87
C GLU A 141 -0.97 2.20 -13.33
N ILE A 142 -0.99 3.07 -12.31
CA ILE A 142 -2.23 3.57 -11.73
C ILE A 142 -2.56 4.87 -12.43
N ASP A 143 -3.77 4.94 -12.97
CA ASP A 143 -4.32 6.10 -13.67
C ASP A 143 -5.59 6.60 -12.97
N HIS A 144 -5.96 7.84 -13.24
CA HIS A 144 -7.23 8.42 -12.80
C HIS A 144 -8.30 8.28 -13.89
N ILE A 145 -9.47 7.71 -13.55
CA ILE A 145 -10.60 7.55 -14.48
C ILE A 145 -10.97 8.91 -15.08
N THR A 146 -11.27 9.87 -14.21
CA THR A 146 -11.32 11.30 -14.56
C THR A 146 -9.97 11.93 -14.20
N PRO A 147 -9.22 12.49 -15.17
CA PRO A 147 -7.97 13.18 -14.90
C PRO A 147 -8.14 14.35 -13.93
N LYS A 148 -7.10 14.64 -13.14
CA LYS A 148 -7.14 15.73 -12.14
C LYS A 148 -7.45 17.10 -12.75
N PHE A 149 -6.91 17.38 -13.93
CA PHE A 149 -7.14 18.65 -14.63
C PHE A 149 -8.58 18.79 -15.18
N LEU A 150 -9.32 17.68 -15.30
CA LEU A 150 -10.76 17.67 -15.62
C LEU A 150 -11.64 17.58 -14.35
N GLY A 151 -11.09 17.95 -13.18
CA GLY A 151 -11.81 17.92 -11.90
C GLY A 151 -11.81 16.56 -11.20
N GLY A 152 -11.01 15.60 -11.67
CA GLY A 152 -10.88 14.28 -11.03
C GLY A 152 -10.20 14.34 -9.66
N ASN A 153 -10.73 13.60 -8.70
CA ASN A 153 -10.17 13.50 -7.35
C ASN A 153 -9.16 12.34 -7.20
N ASN A 154 -8.40 12.29 -6.10
CA ASN A 154 -7.43 11.21 -5.85
C ASN A 154 -8.03 10.03 -5.06
N SER A 155 -9.35 9.88 -5.03
CA SER A 155 -10.03 8.83 -4.28
C SER A 155 -9.81 7.44 -4.89
N LYS A 156 -10.00 6.38 -4.10
CA LYS A 156 -9.88 5.00 -4.58
C LYS A 156 -10.92 4.64 -5.65
N SER A 157 -12.07 5.32 -5.69
CA SER A 157 -13.07 5.11 -6.73
C SER A 157 -12.63 5.66 -8.08
N ASN A 158 -11.88 6.77 -8.09
CA ASN A 158 -11.34 7.41 -9.30
C ASN A 158 -9.99 6.81 -9.76
N LYS A 159 -9.47 5.77 -9.09
CA LYS A 159 -8.23 5.09 -9.50
C LYS A 159 -8.55 3.82 -10.30
N GLN A 160 -7.77 3.60 -11.35
CA GLN A 160 -7.79 2.40 -12.18
C GLN A 160 -6.36 1.94 -12.50
N LEU A 161 -6.19 0.65 -12.77
CA LEU A 161 -4.93 0.03 -13.15
C LEU A 161 -4.92 -0.23 -14.66
N LEU A 162 -3.87 0.21 -15.33
CA LEU A 162 -3.68 0.11 -16.78
C LEU A 162 -2.33 -0.53 -17.10
N HIS A 163 -2.18 -1.05 -18.31
CA HIS A 163 -0.85 -1.28 -18.88
C HIS A 163 -0.18 0.07 -19.10
N ARG A 164 1.16 0.12 -19.02
CA ARG A 164 1.94 1.32 -19.34
C ARG A 164 1.54 1.96 -20.68
N HIS A 165 1.52 1.18 -21.77
CA HIS A 165 1.14 1.69 -23.10
C HIS A 165 -0.32 2.17 -23.17
N CYS A 166 -1.23 1.54 -22.42
CA CYS A 166 -2.63 1.96 -22.33
C CYS A 166 -2.75 3.32 -21.60
N HIS A 167 -1.96 3.50 -20.53
CA HIS A 167 -1.92 4.76 -19.78
C HIS A 167 -1.36 5.90 -20.62
N ASP A 168 -0.29 5.66 -21.40
CA ASP A 168 0.27 6.64 -22.33
C ASP A 168 -0.77 7.06 -23.38
N THR A 169 -1.46 6.08 -23.98
CA THR A 169 -2.51 6.31 -24.99
C THR A 169 -3.68 7.11 -24.41
N LYS A 170 -4.20 6.70 -23.26
CA LYS A 170 -5.28 7.40 -22.56
C LYS A 170 -4.88 8.83 -22.22
N THR A 171 -3.70 9.04 -21.64
CA THR A 171 -3.19 10.37 -21.28
C THR A 171 -3.08 11.28 -22.50
N SER A 172 -2.66 10.74 -23.65
CA SER A 172 -2.62 11.50 -24.91
C SER A 172 -4.02 11.94 -25.33
N LEU A 173 -5.01 11.05 -25.29
CA LEU A 173 -6.41 11.36 -25.62
C LEU A 173 -7.03 12.38 -24.65
N ASP A 174 -6.77 12.23 -23.35
CA ASP A 174 -7.25 13.14 -22.32
C ASP A 174 -6.74 14.58 -22.57
N LYS A 175 -5.47 14.73 -23.00
CA LYS A 175 -4.88 16.03 -23.36
C LYS A 175 -5.48 16.63 -24.63
N VAL A 176 -5.89 15.82 -25.61
CA VAL A 176 -6.60 16.31 -26.80
C VAL A 176 -7.96 16.88 -26.40
N SER A 177 -8.72 16.14 -25.57
CA SER A 177 -10.03 16.59 -25.08
C SER A 177 -9.97 17.92 -24.30
N MET A 178 -8.86 18.16 -23.60
CA MET A 178 -8.59 19.43 -22.91
C MET A 178 -8.50 20.61 -23.88
N ARG A 179 -7.73 20.45 -24.97
CA ARG A 179 -7.54 21.50 -25.97
C ARG A 179 -8.84 21.83 -26.70
N GLU A 180 -9.65 20.82 -26.96
CA GLU A 180 -10.94 21.00 -27.64
C GLU A 180 -11.96 21.73 -26.76
N LYS A 181 -12.07 21.40 -25.47
CA LYS A 181 -12.91 22.16 -24.53
C LYS A 181 -12.53 23.64 -24.42
N HIS A 182 -11.23 23.95 -24.53
CA HIS A 182 -10.74 25.32 -24.42
C HIS A 182 -10.96 26.15 -25.70
N ARG A 183 -11.19 25.49 -26.85
CA ARG A 183 -11.48 26.15 -28.13
C ARG A 183 -12.94 26.54 -28.30
N VAL A 184 -13.86 25.85 -27.62
CA VAL A 184 -15.31 26.11 -27.70
C VAL A 184 -15.73 27.33 -26.88
N THR A 185 -14.87 27.85 -26.00
CA THR A 185 -15.16 29.01 -25.14
C THR A 185 -14.77 30.37 -25.73
N GLU A 186 -14.34 30.43 -27.00
CA GLU A 186 -14.11 31.72 -27.69
C GLU A 186 -15.43 32.17 -28.34
N ASP A 187 -16.09 33.16 -27.73
CA ASP A 187 -17.31 33.82 -28.25
C ASP A 187 -17.07 34.37 -29.68
N PRO A 188 -18.01 34.20 -30.64
CA PRO A 188 -17.92 34.91 -31.90
C PRO A 188 -18.21 36.40 -31.64
N CYS A 189 -17.20 37.26 -31.76
CA CYS A 189 -17.41 38.70 -31.79
C CYS A 189 -18.43 39.06 -32.89
N GLU A 190 -19.52 39.71 -32.51
CA GLU A 190 -20.50 40.29 -33.42
C GLU A 190 -19.82 41.31 -34.34
N VAL A 191 -19.99 41.15 -35.64
CA VAL A 191 -19.54 42.11 -36.65
C VAL A 191 -20.73 43.02 -36.95
N GLU A 192 -20.82 44.17 -36.27
CA GLU A 192 -21.78 45.22 -36.67
C GLU A 192 -21.38 45.79 -38.03
N SER A 193 -22.13 45.41 -39.06
CA SER A 193 -22.05 46.02 -40.39
C SER A 193 -22.80 47.35 -40.39
N LEU A 194 -22.07 48.46 -40.49
CA LEU A 194 -22.63 49.78 -40.78
C LEU A 194 -23.05 49.84 -42.26
N THR A 195 -24.35 49.81 -42.53
CA THR A 195 -24.92 50.26 -43.81
C THR A 195 -25.79 51.49 -43.60
N HIS A 196 -25.25 52.64 -44.00
CA HIS A 196 -26.01 53.86 -44.26
C HIS A 196 -27.10 53.57 -45.30
N GLY A 197 -28.36 53.88 -44.98
CA GLY A 197 -29.49 53.86 -45.90
C GLY A 197 -30.27 55.16 -45.77
N PHE A 198 -30.10 56.02 -46.77
CA PHE A 198 -30.80 57.27 -46.99
C PHE A 198 -32.18 56.91 -47.58
N GLU A 199 -33.28 57.15 -46.86
CA GLU A 199 -34.63 57.00 -47.44
C GLU A 199 -35.12 58.37 -47.90
N ASP A 200 -35.15 58.50 -49.22
CA ASP A 200 -35.69 59.63 -49.96
C ASP A 200 -37.21 59.47 -50.16
N GLU A 201 -37.83 60.63 -50.26
CA GLU A 201 -39.24 60.99 -50.24
C GLU A 201 -39.95 60.57 -51.54
N SER A 202 -41.15 59.96 -51.47
CA SER A 202 -42.30 60.18 -52.39
C SER A 202 -43.37 59.08 -52.23
N ARG A 203 -44.60 59.36 -51.77
CA ARG A 203 -45.73 60.08 -52.40
C ARG A 203 -46.68 59.13 -53.17
N TRP A 204 -47.94 59.20 -52.73
CA TRP A 204 -49.21 58.65 -53.25
C TRP A 204 -49.67 57.31 -52.67
#